data_AF-A0A2N0TWH4-F1
#
_entry.id   AF-A0A2N0TWH4-F1
#
_cell.length_a   1.000
_cell.length_b   1.000
_cell.length_c   1.000
_cell.angle_alpha   90.00
_cell.angle_beta   90.00
_cell.angle_gamma   90.00
#
_symmetry.space_group_name_H-M   'P 1'
#
loop_
_entity.id
_entity.type
_entity.pdbx_description
1 polymer ?
#
loop_
_entity_poly.entity_id
_entity_poly.type
_entity_poly.pdbx_seq_one_letter_code
_entity_poly.pdbx_strand_id
1 'polypeptide(L)'
;MTTMSTSNTFSILFLVNPKKISGDLVTIYVRITVNQRRSTISLKRKIPLKCWDSAKKRARGTSAETKQLNHYLDKVQARLFQCYQDLLFKGKKITAQLIKATYLGEDENSKSLQDLIDYHSRKIEHTLASGTIKNFKITEGYIFKFLKKEKKTTDVYIKELNYKFLCDLQDFLSSYYPKGHPKAMGHKFYITEPMNHIIIFQAILIQTFFAYQLKIFHIFIQWSGAYFIVSLG
;
A
#
# COMPACT_ATOMS: atom_id res chain seq x y z
N MET A 1 2.54 -27.12 -31.03
CA MET A 1 1.77 -26.69 -29.84
C MET A 1 2.71 -26.70 -28.64
N THR A 2 3.29 -25.56 -28.29
CA THR A 2 4.15 -25.39 -27.10
C THR A 2 3.27 -25.03 -25.91
N THR A 3 3.06 -25.98 -25.00
CA THR A 3 2.36 -25.73 -23.73
C THR A 3 3.24 -24.87 -22.82
N MET A 4 2.97 -23.56 -22.76
CA MET A 4 3.55 -22.64 -21.79
C MET A 4 3.02 -22.95 -20.38
N SER A 5 3.68 -23.87 -19.68
CA SER A 5 3.47 -24.10 -18.24
C SER A 5 4.09 -22.93 -17.44
N THR A 6 3.35 -21.84 -17.26
CA THR A 6 3.73 -20.78 -16.32
C THR A 6 3.44 -21.22 -14.88
N SER A 7 4.25 -22.13 -14.33
CA SER A 7 4.18 -22.42 -12.90
C SER A 7 4.78 -21.23 -12.14
N ASN A 8 3.93 -20.36 -11.57
CA ASN A 8 4.42 -19.35 -10.63
C ASN A 8 5.03 -20.08 -9.43
N THR A 9 6.37 -20.05 -9.32
CA THR A 9 7.08 -20.77 -8.26
C THR A 9 7.07 -19.91 -6.99
N PHE A 10 6.30 -20.32 -5.99
CA PHE A 10 6.24 -19.65 -4.68
C PHE A 10 6.87 -20.54 -3.60
N SER A 11 7.74 -19.96 -2.77
CA SER A 11 8.27 -20.65 -1.59
C SER A 11 8.54 -19.71 -0.41
N ILE A 12 8.35 -20.24 0.80
CA ILE A 12 8.66 -19.60 2.08
C ILE A 12 9.72 -20.46 2.77
N LEU A 13 10.84 -19.85 3.18
CA LEU A 13 11.92 -20.55 3.85
C LEU A 13 12.43 -19.76 5.05
N PHE A 14 12.46 -20.40 6.21
CA PHE A 14 13.07 -19.82 7.41
C PHE A 14 14.56 -20.08 7.45
N LEU A 15 15.33 -19.07 7.83
CA LEU A 15 16.78 -19.14 7.87
C LEU A 15 17.35 -18.30 9.00
N VAL A 16 18.51 -18.73 9.48
CA VAL A 16 19.37 -17.97 10.38
C VAL A 16 20.66 -17.64 9.63
N ASN A 17 21.35 -16.57 10.03
CA ASN A 17 22.66 -16.26 9.49
C ASN A 17 23.74 -16.51 10.57
N PRO A 18 24.51 -17.61 10.47
CA PRO A 18 25.58 -17.91 11.42
C PRO A 18 26.68 -16.85 11.48
N LYS A 19 26.85 -16.04 10.42
CA LYS A 19 27.85 -14.96 10.39
C LYS A 19 27.41 -13.70 11.17
N LYS A 20 26.15 -13.63 11.60
CA LYS A 20 25.58 -12.51 12.37
C LYS A 20 25.12 -12.97 13.76
N ILE A 21 26.05 -13.58 14.50
CA ILE A 21 25.85 -13.96 15.89
C ILE A 21 26.08 -12.74 16.80
N SER A 22 25.24 -12.60 17.82
CA SER A 22 25.43 -11.64 18.91
C SER A 22 25.40 -12.43 20.21
N GLY A 23 26.57 -12.64 20.82
CA GLY A 23 26.74 -13.61 21.91
C GLY A 23 26.70 -15.05 21.39
N ASP A 24 25.62 -15.79 21.70
CA ASP A 24 25.32 -17.15 21.18
C ASP A 24 24.00 -17.18 20.37
N LEU A 25 23.38 -16.01 20.18
CA LEU A 25 22.06 -15.88 19.59
C LEU A 25 22.13 -15.47 18.12
N VAL A 26 21.34 -16.15 17.29
CA VAL A 26 21.13 -15.80 15.88
C VAL A 26 19.72 -15.29 15.65
N THR A 27 19.58 -14.29 14.78
CA THR A 27 18.27 -13.77 14.39
C THR A 27 17.65 -14.63 13.31
N ILE A 28 16.35 -14.92 13.45
CA ILE A 28 15.57 -15.68 12.49
C ILE A 28 15.02 -14.73 11.41
N TYR A 29 15.19 -15.15 10.17
CA TYR A 29 14.68 -14.50 8.98
C TYR A 29 13.72 -15.45 8.25
N VAL A 30 12.81 -14.86 7.48
CA VAL A 30 12.01 -15.58 6.49
C VAL A 30 12.32 -15.04 5.11
N ARG A 31 12.58 -15.95 4.17
CA ARG A 31 12.81 -15.68 2.76
C ARG A 31 11.59 -16.10 1.97
N ILE A 32 11.10 -15.18 1.16
CA ILE A 32 10.03 -15.38 0.20
C ILE A 32 10.68 -15.45 -1.18
N THR A 33 10.35 -16.47 -1.96
CA THR A 33 10.79 -16.59 -3.36
C THR A 33 9.56 -16.64 -4.24
N VAL A 34 9.53 -15.81 -5.29
CA VAL A 34 8.52 -15.82 -6.35
C VAL A 34 9.26 -15.75 -7.67
N ASN A 35 9.08 -16.74 -8.54
CA ASN A 35 9.70 -16.76 -9.88
C ASN A 35 11.20 -16.46 -9.82
N GLN A 36 11.91 -17.20 -8.97
CA GLN A 36 13.35 -17.09 -8.70
C GLN A 36 13.83 -15.79 -8.05
N ARG A 37 12.97 -14.75 -7.97
CA ARG A 37 13.27 -13.50 -7.25
C ARG A 37 12.95 -13.63 -5.77
N ARG A 38 13.84 -13.09 -4.93
CA ARG A 38 13.82 -13.31 -3.47
C ARG A 38 13.62 -12.00 -2.71
N SER A 39 12.89 -12.08 -1.61
CA SER A 39 12.80 -11.01 -0.61
C SER A 39 12.96 -11.62 0.78
N THR A 40 13.58 -10.90 1.71
CA THR A 40 13.84 -11.39 3.07
C THR A 40 13.27 -10.42 4.11
N ILE A 41 12.73 -10.99 5.19
CA ILE A 41 12.15 -10.29 6.33
C ILE A 41 12.86 -10.79 7.60
N SER A 42 13.30 -9.87 8.44
CA SER A 42 13.77 -10.21 9.79
C SER A 42 12.57 -10.39 10.71
N LEU A 43 12.47 -11.53 11.39
CA LEU A 43 11.39 -11.79 12.35
C LEU A 43 11.66 -11.15 13.71
N LYS A 44 12.84 -10.54 13.91
CA LYS A 44 13.30 -9.94 15.17
C LYS A 44 13.25 -10.91 16.37
N ARG A 45 13.19 -12.22 16.10
CA ARG A 45 13.30 -13.29 17.09
C ARG A 45 14.70 -13.88 17.03
N LYS A 46 15.23 -14.21 18.20
CA LYS A 46 16.56 -14.78 18.37
C LYS A 46 16.47 -16.20 18.95
N ILE A 47 17.39 -17.05 18.56
CA ILE A 47 17.51 -18.43 19.06
C ILE A 47 19.00 -18.77 19.19
N PRO A 48 19.43 -19.59 20.17
CA PRO A 48 20.78 -20.14 20.17
C PRO A 48 21.05 -20.93 18.89
N LEU A 49 22.23 -20.78 18.27
CA LEU A 49 22.52 -21.43 16.99
C LEU A 49 22.41 -22.97 17.09
N LYS A 50 22.85 -23.55 18.23
CA LYS A 50 22.73 -24.98 18.54
C LYS A 50 21.29 -25.50 18.60
N CYS A 51 20.33 -24.62 18.90
CA CYS A 51 18.91 -24.95 18.98
C CYS A 51 18.19 -24.75 17.64
N TRP A 52 18.88 -24.38 16.56
CA TRP A 52 18.30 -24.26 15.22
C TRP A 52 18.58 -25.51 14.37
N ASP A 53 17.54 -26.09 13.79
CA ASP A 53 17.66 -27.17 12.82
C ASP A 53 17.67 -26.63 11.39
N SER A 54 18.86 -26.60 10.79
CA SER A 54 19.05 -26.10 9.43
C SER A 54 18.44 -26.98 8.33
N ALA A 55 18.18 -28.27 8.60
CA ALA A 55 17.51 -29.13 7.62
C ALA A 55 16.00 -28.91 7.67
N LYS A 56 15.42 -28.92 8.87
CA LYS A 56 13.98 -28.71 9.10
C LYS A 56 13.54 -27.25 9.01
N LYS A 57 14.49 -26.29 9.03
CA LYS A 57 14.23 -24.84 9.06
C LYS A 57 13.34 -24.44 10.25
N ARG A 58 13.59 -25.06 11.40
CA ARG A 58 12.78 -24.96 12.62
C ARG A 58 13.67 -25.00 13.87
N ALA A 59 13.12 -24.57 15.00
CA ALA A 59 13.78 -24.74 16.28
C ALA A 59 13.78 -26.23 16.70
N ARG A 60 14.91 -26.70 17.21
CA ARG A 60 15.17 -28.06 17.70
C ARG A 60 14.91 -28.13 19.21
N GLY A 61 14.38 -29.26 19.66
CA GLY A 61 14.14 -29.56 21.07
C GLY A 61 12.66 -29.69 21.42
N THR A 62 12.39 -30.00 22.67
CA THR A 62 11.04 -30.30 23.20
C THR A 62 10.56 -29.30 24.25
N SER A 63 11.37 -28.28 24.56
CA SER A 63 11.03 -27.26 25.57
C SER A 63 9.81 -26.42 25.16
N ALA A 64 9.18 -25.79 26.14
CA ALA A 64 8.02 -24.94 25.91
C ALA A 64 8.34 -23.77 24.97
N GLU A 65 9.53 -23.18 25.13
CA GLU A 65 10.02 -22.06 24.30
C GLU A 65 10.22 -22.50 22.84
N THR A 66 10.78 -23.69 22.62
CA THR A 66 10.94 -24.26 21.27
C THR A 66 9.60 -24.50 20.59
N LYS A 67 8.62 -25.06 21.32
CA LYS A 67 7.25 -25.26 20.81
C LYS A 67 6.58 -23.94 20.47
N GLN A 68 6.68 -22.95 21.37
CA GLN A 68 6.11 -21.61 21.16
C GLN A 68 6.73 -20.91 19.95
N LEU A 69 8.05 -21.01 19.79
CA LEU A 69 8.75 -20.44 18.64
C LEU A 69 8.32 -21.10 17.34
N ASN A 70 8.26 -22.44 17.28
CA ASN A 70 7.81 -23.15 16.09
C ASN A 70 6.37 -22.79 15.72
N HIS A 71 5.46 -22.73 16.70
CA HIS A 71 4.09 -22.29 16.48
C HIS A 71 4.02 -20.84 15.95
N TYR A 72 4.88 -19.95 16.43
CA TYR A 72 5.02 -18.60 15.87
C TYR A 72 5.48 -18.63 14.40
N LEU A 73 6.48 -19.47 14.06
CA LEU A 73 6.93 -19.62 12.67
C LEU A 73 5.82 -20.16 11.76
N ASP A 74 4.99 -21.08 12.25
CA ASP A 74 3.83 -21.60 11.51
C ASP A 74 2.80 -20.50 11.25
N LYS A 75 2.51 -19.65 12.25
CA LYS A 75 1.65 -18.47 12.06
C LYS A 75 2.21 -17.49 11.01
N VAL A 76 3.51 -17.23 11.04
CA VAL A 76 4.17 -16.39 10.04
C VAL A 76 4.04 -16.99 8.64
N GLN A 77 4.26 -18.29 8.51
CA GLN A 77 4.14 -19.00 7.24
C GLN A 77 2.71 -18.95 6.69
N ALA A 78 1.71 -19.21 7.54
CA ALA A 78 0.31 -19.13 7.17
C ALA A 78 -0.08 -17.72 6.71
N ARG A 79 0.34 -16.67 7.43
CA ARG A 79 0.06 -15.28 7.06
C ARG A 79 0.71 -14.89 5.72
N LEU A 80 1.97 -15.28 5.48
CA LEU A 80 2.64 -15.03 4.21
C LEU A 80 1.97 -15.76 3.04
N PHE A 81 1.52 -16.99 3.27
CA PHE A 81 0.75 -17.74 2.28
C PHE A 81 -0.61 -17.07 2.00
N GLN A 82 -1.29 -16.56 3.03
CA GLN A 82 -2.52 -15.80 2.84
C GLN A 82 -2.30 -14.55 1.98
N CYS A 83 -1.24 -13.76 2.26
CA CYS A 83 -0.90 -12.61 1.41
C CYS A 83 -0.67 -13.01 -0.06
N TYR A 84 -0.07 -14.16 -0.32
CA TYR A 84 0.09 -14.69 -1.67
C TYR A 84 -1.27 -15.04 -2.32
N GLN A 85 -2.15 -15.73 -1.60
CA GLN A 85 -3.51 -16.08 -2.06
C GLN A 85 -4.35 -14.83 -2.35
N ASP A 86 -4.32 -13.84 -1.47
CA ASP A 86 -5.06 -12.58 -1.66
C ASP A 86 -4.59 -11.83 -2.92
N LEU A 87 -3.27 -11.85 -3.20
CA LEU A 87 -2.71 -11.23 -4.39
C LEU A 87 -3.04 -12.01 -5.67
N LEU A 88 -3.10 -13.35 -5.60
CA LEU A 88 -3.59 -14.20 -6.68
C LEU A 88 -5.05 -13.86 -7.01
N PHE A 89 -5.91 -13.83 -6.00
CA PHE A 89 -7.33 -13.55 -6.16
C PHE A 89 -7.58 -12.15 -6.75
N LYS A 90 -6.78 -11.15 -6.36
CA LYS A 90 -6.84 -9.78 -6.90
C LYS A 90 -6.30 -9.65 -8.33
N GLY A 91 -5.77 -10.73 -8.95
CA GLY A 91 -5.19 -10.70 -10.28
C GLY A 91 -3.96 -9.80 -10.41
N LYS A 92 -3.30 -9.46 -9.29
CA LYS A 92 -2.10 -8.60 -9.31
C LYS A 92 -0.87 -9.42 -9.71
N LYS A 93 0.09 -8.78 -10.39
CA LYS A 93 1.40 -9.39 -10.65
C LYS A 93 2.12 -9.67 -9.33
N ILE A 94 2.28 -10.94 -9.02
CA ILE A 94 2.87 -11.36 -7.75
C ILE A 94 4.39 -11.26 -7.80
N THR A 95 4.96 -10.60 -6.79
CA THR A 95 6.41 -10.54 -6.58
C THR A 95 6.72 -10.79 -5.11
N ALA A 96 7.91 -11.32 -4.81
CA ALA A 96 8.35 -11.53 -3.43
C ALA A 96 8.38 -10.22 -2.62
N GLN A 97 8.64 -9.08 -3.28
CA GLN A 97 8.64 -7.76 -2.65
C GLN A 97 7.22 -7.28 -2.33
N LEU A 98 6.25 -7.51 -3.21
CA LEU A 98 4.84 -7.18 -2.96
C LEU A 98 4.26 -8.01 -1.81
N ILE A 99 4.57 -9.31 -1.75
CA ILE A 99 4.16 -10.17 -0.63
C ILE A 99 4.78 -9.66 0.68
N LYS A 100 6.07 -9.30 0.67
CA LYS A 100 6.73 -8.69 1.83
C LYS A 100 6.03 -7.40 2.26
N ALA A 101 5.77 -6.49 1.32
CA ALA A 101 5.10 -5.23 1.62
C ALA A 101 3.72 -5.47 2.23
N THR A 102 2.91 -6.35 1.62
CA THR A 102 1.58 -6.73 2.13
C THR A 102 1.65 -7.34 3.53
N TYR A 103 2.61 -8.23 3.77
CA TYR A 103 2.81 -8.84 5.09
C TYR A 103 3.19 -7.81 6.17
N LEU A 104 4.06 -6.85 5.82
CA LEU A 104 4.48 -5.77 6.71
C LEU A 104 3.44 -4.66 6.85
N GLY A 105 2.38 -4.67 6.04
CA GLY A 105 1.41 -3.58 5.98
C GLY A 105 1.98 -2.32 5.31
N GLU A 106 2.90 -2.50 4.37
CA GLU A 106 3.51 -1.48 3.51
C GLU A 106 2.97 -1.56 2.06
N ASP A 107 1.88 -2.30 1.83
CA ASP A 107 1.27 -2.37 0.51
C ASP A 107 0.58 -1.06 0.13
N GLU A 108 0.19 -0.90 -1.13
CA GLU A 108 -0.48 0.34 -1.57
C GLU A 108 -1.79 0.62 -0.80
N ASN A 109 -2.34 -0.38 -0.10
CA ASN A 109 -3.51 -0.23 0.77
C ASN A 109 -3.20 0.37 2.16
N SER A 110 -1.91 0.55 2.49
CA SER A 110 -1.45 1.16 3.74
C SER A 110 -1.18 2.66 3.63
N LYS A 111 -1.25 3.23 2.43
CA LYS A 111 -1.07 4.67 2.24
C LYS A 111 -2.23 5.43 2.86
N SER A 112 -1.91 6.56 3.46
CA SER A 112 -2.89 7.46 4.03
C SER A 112 -3.37 8.53 3.05
N LEU A 113 -4.41 9.26 3.43
CA LEU A 113 -4.89 10.42 2.69
C LEU A 113 -3.82 11.53 2.68
N GLN A 114 -3.07 11.67 3.76
CA GLN A 114 -1.93 12.60 3.80
C GLN A 114 -0.82 12.21 2.80
N ASP A 115 -0.40 10.94 2.78
CA ASP A 115 0.58 10.44 1.79
C ASP A 115 0.14 10.76 0.36
N LEU A 116 -1.18 10.68 0.12
CA LEU A 116 -1.75 10.95 -1.17
C LEU A 116 -1.68 12.44 -1.54
N ILE A 117 -2.09 13.31 -0.63
CA ILE A 117 -2.04 14.75 -0.81
C ILE A 117 -0.60 15.20 -1.03
N ASP A 118 0.37 14.72 -0.25
CA ASP A 118 1.79 15.06 -0.39
C ASP A 118 2.39 14.61 -1.72
N TYR A 119 2.00 13.43 -2.21
CA TYR A 119 2.37 12.97 -3.54
C TYR A 119 1.81 13.89 -4.63
N HIS A 120 0.55 14.30 -4.50
CA HIS A 120 -0.12 15.12 -5.48
C HIS A 120 0.40 16.56 -5.48
N SER A 121 0.61 17.16 -4.31
CA SER A 121 1.17 18.50 -4.11
C SER A 121 2.52 18.66 -4.80
N ARG A 122 3.44 17.70 -4.61
CA ARG A 122 4.75 17.70 -5.30
C ARG A 122 4.63 17.60 -6.82
N LYS A 123 3.63 16.87 -7.32
CA LYS A 123 3.44 16.69 -8.76
C LYS A 123 2.87 17.95 -9.43
N ILE A 124 1.93 18.62 -8.78
CA ILE A 124 1.27 19.82 -9.33
C ILE A 124 2.11 21.09 -9.22
N GLU A 125 3.04 21.13 -8.27
CA GLU A 125 3.87 22.31 -7.95
C GLU A 125 4.58 22.90 -9.18
N HIS A 126 5.00 22.05 -10.12
CA HIS A 126 5.71 22.47 -11.34
C HIS A 126 4.89 22.32 -12.63
N THR A 127 3.65 21.84 -12.54
CA THR A 127 2.86 21.45 -13.72
C THR A 127 1.65 22.37 -13.93
N LEU A 128 1.15 23.02 -12.89
CA LEU A 128 -0.07 23.82 -12.94
C LEU A 128 0.20 25.31 -12.67
N ALA A 129 -0.73 26.15 -13.12
CA ALA A 129 -0.71 27.58 -12.84
C ALA A 129 -0.83 27.85 -11.33
N SER A 130 -0.19 28.93 -10.86
CA SER A 130 -0.15 29.32 -9.44
C SER A 130 -1.53 29.44 -8.78
N GLY A 131 -2.52 29.99 -9.50
CA GLY A 131 -3.91 30.08 -9.02
C GLY A 131 -4.54 28.71 -8.75
N THR A 132 -4.24 27.73 -9.60
CA THR A 132 -4.71 26.36 -9.45
C THR A 132 -4.05 25.69 -8.25
N ILE A 133 -2.72 25.81 -8.10
CA ILE A 133 -1.97 25.28 -6.93
C ILE A 133 -2.53 25.84 -5.62
N LYS A 134 -2.87 27.14 -5.59
CA LYS A 134 -3.50 27.78 -4.43
C LYS A 134 -4.85 27.14 -4.09
N ASN A 135 -5.69 26.85 -5.09
CA ASN A 135 -6.98 26.19 -4.87
C ASN A 135 -6.82 24.75 -4.33
N PHE A 136 -5.79 24.02 -4.77
CA PHE A 136 -5.45 22.71 -4.20
C PHE A 136 -5.09 22.81 -2.72
N LYS A 137 -4.22 23.75 -2.32
CA LYS A 137 -3.85 23.97 -0.91
C LYS A 137 -5.05 24.36 -0.04
N ILE A 138 -5.97 25.15 -0.57
CA ILE A 138 -7.21 25.49 0.14
C ILE A 138 -8.08 24.24 0.36
N THR A 139 -8.22 23.40 -0.67
CA THR A 139 -9.00 22.14 -0.61
C THR A 139 -8.41 21.16 0.41
N GLU A 140 -7.08 21.01 0.41
CA GLU A 140 -6.34 20.26 1.43
C GLU A 140 -6.67 20.74 2.85
N GLY A 141 -6.66 22.06 3.07
CA GLY A 141 -7.03 22.64 4.37
C GLY A 141 -8.45 22.29 4.81
N TYR A 142 -9.41 22.20 3.89
CA TYR A 142 -10.78 21.79 4.21
C TYR A 142 -10.89 20.31 4.56
N ILE A 143 -10.15 19.45 3.86
CA ILE A 143 -10.09 18.00 4.16
C ILE A 143 -9.56 17.78 5.58
N PHE A 144 -8.47 18.44 5.97
CA PHE A 144 -7.94 18.31 7.33
C PHE A 144 -8.92 18.82 8.40
N LYS A 145 -9.66 19.90 8.12
CA LYS A 145 -10.72 20.38 9.02
C LYS A 145 -11.86 19.36 9.16
N PHE A 146 -12.28 18.74 8.07
CA PHE A 146 -13.28 17.67 8.08
C PHE A 146 -12.81 16.48 8.93
N LEU A 147 -11.59 16.00 8.69
CA LEU A 147 -11.02 14.88 9.45
C LEU A 147 -11.02 15.17 10.95
N LYS A 148 -10.59 16.38 11.34
CA LYS A 148 -10.51 16.78 12.75
C LYS A 148 -11.89 16.92 13.39
N LYS A 149 -12.86 17.52 12.69
CA LYS A 149 -14.19 17.83 13.26
C LYS A 149 -15.13 16.64 13.23
N GLU A 150 -15.26 15.97 12.09
CA GLU A 150 -16.25 14.90 11.89
C GLU A 150 -15.68 13.51 12.18
N LYS A 151 -14.42 13.26 11.81
CA LYS A 151 -13.77 11.94 11.99
C LYS A 151 -12.91 11.84 13.25
N LYS A 152 -12.68 12.94 13.97
CA LYS A 152 -11.85 13.04 15.18
C LYS A 152 -10.45 12.44 15.01
N THR A 153 -9.90 12.55 13.80
CA THR A 153 -8.56 12.05 13.43
C THR A 153 -7.83 13.12 12.64
N THR A 154 -6.51 13.01 12.54
CA THR A 154 -5.69 13.85 11.67
C THR A 154 -5.43 13.20 10.31
N ASP A 155 -5.66 11.89 10.18
CA ASP A 155 -5.38 11.13 8.96
C ASP A 155 -6.27 9.87 8.87
N VAL A 156 -6.41 9.33 7.65
CA VAL A 156 -7.19 8.12 7.34
C VAL A 156 -6.51 7.32 6.25
N TYR A 157 -6.69 5.99 6.23
CA TYR A 157 -6.17 5.18 5.13
C TYR A 157 -6.97 5.41 3.84
N ILE A 158 -6.31 5.31 2.68
CA ILE A 158 -6.98 5.45 1.37
C ILE A 158 -8.15 4.47 1.21
N LYS A 159 -8.03 3.25 1.77
CA LYS A 159 -9.10 2.24 1.75
C LYS A 159 -10.38 2.66 2.49
N GLU A 160 -10.30 3.66 3.37
CA GLU A 160 -11.44 4.18 4.13
C GLU A 160 -12.19 5.27 3.36
N LEU A 161 -11.66 5.73 2.21
CA LEU A 161 -12.28 6.71 1.32
C LEU A 161 -13.40 6.08 0.48
N ASN A 162 -14.41 5.55 1.18
CA ASN A 162 -15.59 4.93 0.57
C ASN A 162 -16.67 5.97 0.21
N TYR A 163 -17.77 5.52 -0.41
CA TYR A 163 -18.88 6.40 -0.79
C TYR A 163 -19.41 7.25 0.38
N LYS A 164 -19.53 6.64 1.57
CA LYS A 164 -19.95 7.35 2.78
C LYS A 164 -18.97 8.47 3.16
N PHE A 165 -17.66 8.23 3.09
CA PHE A 165 -16.66 9.27 3.34
C PHE A 165 -16.87 10.48 2.40
N LEU A 166 -17.15 10.23 1.12
CA LEU A 166 -17.39 11.28 0.13
C LEU A 166 -18.66 12.09 0.45
N CYS A 167 -19.76 11.41 0.80
CA CYS A 167 -21.00 12.08 1.21
C CYS A 167 -20.80 12.91 2.48
N ASP A 168 -20.19 12.34 3.52
CA ASP A 168 -19.95 13.04 4.79
C ASP A 168 -19.06 14.28 4.57
N LEU A 169 -18.05 14.20 3.69
CA LEU A 169 -17.21 15.33 3.32
C LEU A 169 -18.00 16.40 2.55
N GLN A 170 -18.87 16.00 1.62
CA GLN A 170 -19.74 16.91 0.88
C GLN A 170 -20.69 17.67 1.82
N ASP A 171 -21.31 16.98 2.76
CA ASP A 171 -22.20 17.57 3.76
C ASP A 171 -21.44 18.56 4.65
N PHE A 172 -20.24 18.17 5.11
CA PHE A 172 -19.36 19.04 5.87
C PHE A 172 -19.00 20.32 5.11
N LEU A 173 -18.55 20.21 3.87
CA LEU A 173 -18.18 21.37 3.04
C LEU A 173 -19.37 22.30 2.80
N SER A 174 -20.56 21.73 2.62
CA SER A 174 -21.82 22.47 2.46
C SER A 174 -22.21 23.22 3.74
N SER A 175 -21.93 22.64 4.92
CA SER A 175 -22.20 23.25 6.23
C SER A 175 -21.18 24.32 6.65
N TYR A 176 -19.94 24.22 6.17
CA TYR A 176 -18.83 25.09 6.59
C TYR A 176 -18.90 26.49 5.98
N TYR A 177 -19.63 26.67 4.87
CA TYR A 177 -19.93 27.99 4.34
C TYR A 177 -21.16 28.57 5.07
N PRO A 178 -20.98 29.60 5.93
CA PRO A 178 -22.12 30.21 6.59
C PRO A 178 -23.00 30.93 5.56
N LYS A 179 -24.32 30.81 5.72
CA LYS A 179 -25.27 31.75 5.12
C LYS A 179 -24.86 33.17 5.53
N GLY A 180 -24.41 33.99 4.57
CA GLY A 180 -24.09 35.42 4.80
C GLY A 180 -22.63 35.85 4.66
N HIS A 181 -21.71 35.01 4.17
CA HIS A 181 -20.35 35.48 3.82
C HIS A 181 -20.44 36.57 2.72
N PRO A 182 -19.62 37.64 2.73
CA PRO A 182 -19.72 38.74 1.74
C PRO A 182 -19.49 38.30 0.28
N LYS A 183 -18.85 37.14 0.06
CA LYS A 183 -18.73 36.48 -1.26
C LYS A 183 -19.83 35.45 -1.56
N ALA A 184 -20.69 35.11 -0.59
CA ALA A 184 -21.80 34.18 -0.76
C ALA A 184 -23.01 34.82 -1.48
N MET A 185 -22.82 35.93 -2.21
CA MET A 185 -23.91 36.53 -2.98
C MET A 185 -24.24 35.67 -4.19
N GLY A 186 -25.35 34.94 -4.07
CA GLY A 186 -26.05 34.28 -5.18
C GLY A 186 -26.08 32.76 -5.07
N HIS A 187 -27.22 32.16 -5.40
CA HIS A 187 -27.47 30.71 -5.49
C HIS A 187 -26.39 29.96 -6.31
N LYS A 188 -25.76 30.65 -7.28
CA LYS A 188 -24.57 30.15 -7.98
C LYS A 188 -23.39 29.95 -7.04
N PHE A 189 -23.01 30.89 -6.19
CA PHE A 189 -21.78 30.79 -5.39
C PHE A 189 -21.86 29.75 -4.26
N TYR A 190 -23.03 29.62 -3.61
CA TYR A 190 -23.29 28.61 -2.57
C TYR A 190 -23.11 27.18 -3.08
N ILE A 191 -23.40 26.96 -4.36
CA ILE A 191 -23.30 25.65 -5.00
C ILE A 191 -21.92 25.51 -5.66
N THR A 192 -21.45 26.54 -6.37
CA THR A 192 -20.26 26.45 -7.23
C THR A 192 -18.96 26.33 -6.45
N GLU A 193 -18.77 26.98 -5.30
CA GLU A 193 -17.49 26.92 -4.56
C GLU A 193 -17.29 25.61 -3.76
N PRO A 194 -18.27 25.12 -2.98
CA PRO A 194 -18.18 23.79 -2.38
C PRO A 194 -18.09 22.72 -3.46
N MET A 195 -18.84 22.86 -4.57
CA MET A 195 -18.68 21.98 -5.72
C MET A 195 -17.32 22.12 -6.37
N ASN A 196 -16.69 23.30 -6.44
CA ASN A 196 -15.33 23.46 -6.96
C ASN A 196 -14.31 22.71 -6.09
N HIS A 197 -14.43 22.78 -4.76
CA HIS A 197 -13.58 22.00 -3.86
C HIS A 197 -13.84 20.50 -3.96
N ILE A 198 -15.10 20.09 -4.12
CA ILE A 198 -15.47 18.69 -4.36
C ILE A 198 -15.00 18.22 -5.73
N ILE A 199 -15.09 19.03 -6.78
CA ILE A 199 -14.62 18.74 -8.14
C ILE A 199 -13.09 18.68 -8.14
N ILE A 200 -12.41 19.57 -7.42
CA ILE A 200 -10.95 19.50 -7.24
C ILE A 200 -10.59 18.25 -6.45
N PHE A 201 -11.28 17.93 -5.36
CA PHE A 201 -11.02 16.73 -4.57
C PHE A 201 -11.33 15.45 -5.36
N GLN A 202 -12.43 15.41 -6.09
CA GLN A 202 -12.76 14.36 -7.04
C GLN A 202 -11.73 14.30 -8.15
N ALA A 203 -11.22 15.42 -8.68
CA ALA A 203 -10.14 15.44 -9.65
C ALA A 203 -8.83 14.93 -9.03
N ILE A 204 -8.52 15.19 -7.76
CA ILE A 204 -7.41 14.57 -7.03
C ILE A 204 -7.63 13.07 -6.96
N LEU A 205 -8.79 12.61 -6.49
CA LEU A 205 -9.12 11.18 -6.36
C LEU A 205 -9.12 10.48 -7.72
N ILE A 206 -9.64 11.12 -8.76
CA ILE A 206 -9.71 10.64 -10.13
C ILE A 206 -8.30 10.65 -10.75
N GLN A 207 -7.51 11.71 -10.66
CA GLN A 207 -6.12 11.72 -11.15
C GLN A 207 -5.24 10.74 -10.39
N THR A 208 -5.53 10.51 -9.12
CA THR A 208 -4.90 9.48 -8.30
C THR A 208 -5.32 8.10 -8.77
N PHE A 209 -6.62 7.84 -8.91
CA PHE A 209 -7.17 6.56 -9.36
C PHE A 209 -6.74 6.24 -10.80
N PHE A 210 -6.76 7.23 -11.70
CA PHE A 210 -6.19 7.16 -13.03
C PHE A 210 -4.67 7.06 -12.99
N ALA A 211 -3.92 7.69 -12.09
CA ALA A 211 -2.48 7.45 -11.96
C ALA A 211 -2.17 6.03 -11.46
N TYR A 212 -3.05 5.44 -10.62
CA TYR A 212 -2.99 4.04 -10.22
C TYR A 212 -3.32 3.10 -11.39
N GLN A 213 -4.36 3.40 -12.18
CA GLN A 213 -4.71 2.63 -13.38
C GLN A 213 -3.72 2.83 -14.54
N LEU A 214 -3.17 4.03 -14.74
CA LEU A 214 -2.15 4.35 -15.74
C LEU A 214 -0.79 3.80 -15.34
N LYS A 215 -0.43 3.65 -14.06
CA LYS A 215 0.74 2.85 -13.69
C LYS A 215 0.57 1.40 -14.12
N ILE A 216 -0.63 0.84 -13.95
CA ILE A 216 -0.96 -0.51 -14.45
C ILE A 216 -0.90 -0.53 -15.99
N PHE A 217 -1.43 0.49 -16.67
CA PHE A 217 -1.46 0.60 -18.13
C PHE A 217 -0.09 0.88 -18.76
N HIS A 218 0.76 1.68 -18.14
CA HIS A 218 2.12 1.97 -18.61
C HIS A 218 3.05 0.79 -18.39
N ILE A 219 2.85 0.02 -17.29
CA ILE A 219 3.44 -1.31 -17.13
C ILE A 219 2.92 -2.24 -18.22
N PHE A 220 1.62 -2.19 -18.56
CA PHE A 220 1.04 -3.00 -19.64
C PHE A 220 1.63 -2.67 -21.02
N ILE A 221 1.85 -1.40 -21.34
CA ILE A 221 2.46 -0.93 -22.59
C ILE A 221 3.95 -1.30 -22.68
N GLN A 222 4.71 -1.17 -21.58
CA GLN A 222 6.10 -1.63 -21.54
C GLN A 222 6.21 -3.15 -21.71
N TRP A 223 5.23 -3.91 -21.24
CA TRP A 223 5.16 -5.35 -21.43
C TRP A 223 4.73 -5.71 -22.86
N SER A 224 3.74 -5.03 -23.45
CA SER A 224 3.34 -5.29 -24.84
C SER A 224 4.41 -4.89 -25.87
N GLY A 225 5.17 -3.82 -25.62
CA GLY A 225 6.28 -3.41 -26.47
C GLY A 225 7.47 -4.38 -26.44
N ALA A 226 7.74 -4.99 -25.28
CA ALA A 226 8.80 -6.00 -25.15
C ALA A 226 8.44 -7.35 -25.81
N TYR A 227 7.15 -7.72 -25.84
CA TYR A 227 6.69 -8.94 -26.52
C TYR A 227 6.71 -8.80 -28.05
N PHE A 228 6.56 -7.60 -28.60
CA PHE A 228 6.61 -7.38 -30.05
C PHE A 228 8.03 -7.42 -30.63
N ILE A 229 9.05 -7.12 -29.83
CA ILE A 229 10.46 -7.15 -30.27
C ILE A 229 11.03 -8.58 -30.26
N VAL A 230 10.49 -9.48 -29.44
CA VAL A 230 10.96 -10.88 -29.34
C VAL A 230 10.28 -11.82 -30.35
N SER A 231 9.17 -11.43 -31.00
CA SER A 231 8.50 -12.27 -32.01
C SER A 231 8.86 -11.92 -33.47
N LEU A 232 9.84 -11.04 -33.69
CA LEU A 232 10.32 -10.60 -35.01
C LEU A 232 11.84 -10.80 -35.18
N GLY A 233 12.47 -11.63 -34.34
CA GLY A 233 13.88 -12.01 -34.44
C GLY A 233 14.06 -13.53 -34.45
#